data_AF-A0A3M1NEH2-F1
#
_entry.id   AF-A0A3M1NEH2-F1
#
_cell.length_a   1.000
_cell.length_b   1.000
_cell.length_c   1.000
_cell.angle_alpha   90.00
_cell.angle_beta   90.00
_cell.angle_gamma   90.00
#
_symmetry.space_group_name_H-M   'P 1'
#
loop_
_entity.id
_entity.type
_entity.pdbx_description
1 polymer ?
#
loop_
_entity_poly.entity_id
_entity_poly.type
_entity_poly.pdbx_seq_one_letter_code
_entity_poly.pdbx_strand_id
1 'polypeptide(L)'
;MTSREAVQQALLKAFCGASVDTRLLRPGEVFFAVAGPSRHGAEFAEEAYQKGASYVVLPEGWPAPATIPLDRIAFHPNPLQWLGELAAAHRRQFDRPVIAIGGSNGKTTTKTLLGHLLSHKAPTL
;
A
#
# COMPACT_ATOMS: atom_id res chain seq x y z
N MET A 1 -2.10 -20.51 -9.14
CA MET A 1 -1.69 -19.34 -8.33
C MET A 1 -2.89 -18.41 -8.30
N THR A 2 -3.46 -18.16 -7.13
CA THR A 2 -4.60 -17.26 -6.97
C THR A 2 -4.17 -15.80 -7.14
N SER A 3 -5.08 -14.90 -7.50
CA SER A 3 -4.76 -13.45 -7.61
C SER A 3 -4.27 -12.87 -6.28
N ARG A 4 -4.76 -13.42 -5.14
CA ARG A 4 -4.28 -13.07 -3.79
C ARG A 4 -2.82 -13.45 -3.56
N GLU A 5 -2.44 -14.68 -3.89
CA GLU A 5 -1.04 -15.14 -3.80
C GLU A 5 -0.11 -14.34 -4.71
N ALA A 6 -0.60 -13.99 -5.91
CA ALA A 6 0.16 -13.19 -6.85
C ALA A 6 0.46 -11.79 -6.33
N VAL A 7 -0.53 -11.10 -5.76
CA VAL A 7 -0.35 -9.79 -5.12
C VAL A 7 0.64 -9.89 -3.95
N GLN A 8 0.50 -10.91 -3.10
CA GLN A 8 1.42 -11.11 -1.97
C GLN A 8 2.86 -11.37 -2.44
N GLN A 9 3.04 -12.17 -3.49
CA GLN A 9 4.35 -12.41 -4.08
C GLN A 9 4.94 -11.15 -4.71
N ALA A 10 4.12 -10.38 -5.44
CA ALA A 10 4.53 -9.14 -6.08
C ALA A 10 5.04 -8.12 -5.03
N LEU A 11 4.30 -7.93 -3.94
CA LEU A 11 4.66 -6.98 -2.89
C LEU A 11 5.81 -7.45 -1.99
N LEU A 12 5.79 -8.72 -1.55
CA LEU A 12 6.75 -9.21 -0.54
C LEU A 12 8.04 -9.80 -1.13
N LYS A 13 8.04 -10.23 -2.39
CA LYS A 13 9.23 -10.82 -3.05
C LYS A 13 9.76 -9.97 -4.19
N ALA A 14 8.89 -9.40 -5.02
CA ALA A 14 9.29 -8.62 -6.20
C ALA A 14 9.42 -7.11 -5.91
N PHE A 15 9.02 -6.65 -4.72
CA PHE A 15 9.10 -5.24 -4.30
C PHE A 15 8.46 -4.26 -5.31
N CYS A 16 7.33 -4.62 -5.91
CA CYS A 16 6.50 -3.60 -6.54
C CYS A 16 5.85 -2.77 -5.42
N GLY A 17 5.82 -1.44 -5.51
CA GLY A 17 5.19 -0.61 -4.48
C GLY A 17 3.68 -0.89 -4.32
N ALA A 18 3.08 -0.26 -3.32
CA ALA A 18 1.64 -0.26 -3.11
C ALA A 18 1.11 1.18 -3.04
N SER A 19 -0.03 1.44 -3.66
CA SER A 19 -0.69 2.74 -3.59
C SER A 19 -2.19 2.59 -3.32
N VAL A 20 -2.75 3.54 -2.57
CA VAL A 20 -4.20 3.68 -2.34
C VAL A 20 -4.77 4.89 -3.09
N ASP A 21 -3.92 5.62 -3.84
CA ASP A 21 -4.25 6.86 -4.51
C ASP A 21 -3.69 6.86 -5.93
N THR A 22 -4.58 6.88 -6.93
CA THR A 22 -4.20 6.89 -8.35
C THR A 22 -3.37 8.11 -8.74
N ARG A 23 -3.42 9.20 -7.98
CA ARG A 23 -2.60 10.41 -8.22
C ARG A 23 -1.13 10.20 -7.89
N LEU A 24 -0.82 9.25 -7.01
CA LEU A 24 0.55 8.93 -6.56
C LEU A 24 1.05 7.59 -7.09
N LEU A 25 0.15 6.78 -7.67
CA LEU A 25 0.43 5.47 -8.23
C LEU A 25 1.54 5.55 -9.29
N ARG A 26 2.52 4.66 -9.17
CA ARG A 26 3.58 4.48 -10.17
C ARG A 26 3.33 3.19 -10.98
N PRO A 27 3.74 3.15 -12.27
CA PRO A 27 3.66 1.94 -13.06
C PRO A 27 4.34 0.75 -12.36
N GLY A 28 3.66 -0.40 -12.37
CA GLY A 28 4.11 -1.63 -11.73
C GLY A 28 3.62 -1.80 -10.28
N GLU A 29 3.17 -0.75 -9.60
CA GLU A 29 2.64 -0.85 -8.23
C GLU A 29 1.28 -1.57 -8.18
N VAL A 30 0.94 -2.09 -7.00
CA VAL A 30 -0.40 -2.64 -6.73
C VAL A 30 -1.30 -1.53 -6.19
N PHE A 31 -2.47 -1.36 -6.80
CA PHE A 31 -3.46 -0.41 -6.31
C PHE A 31 -4.46 -1.08 -5.36
N PHE A 32 -4.64 -0.49 -4.17
CA PHE A 32 -5.60 -0.95 -3.17
C PHE A 32 -6.80 0.01 -3.10
N ALA A 33 -7.97 -0.47 -3.50
CA ALA A 33 -9.21 0.29 -3.48
C ALA A 33 -9.75 0.44 -2.05
N VAL A 34 -9.29 1.48 -1.35
CA VAL A 34 -9.72 1.79 0.02
C VAL A 34 -10.94 2.73 0.01
N ALA A 35 -11.90 2.49 0.90
CA ALA A 35 -13.04 3.39 1.10
C ALA A 35 -12.58 4.68 1.78
N GLY A 36 -12.80 5.83 1.11
CA GLY A 36 -12.58 7.15 1.68
C GLY A 36 -13.88 7.77 2.23
N PRO A 37 -13.79 8.93 2.89
CA PRO A 37 -14.95 9.62 3.47
C PRO A 37 -15.90 10.22 2.41
N SER A 38 -15.41 10.49 1.20
CA SER A 38 -16.18 11.14 0.13
C SER A 38 -16.39 10.27 -1.11
N ARG A 39 -15.41 9.41 -1.43
CA ARG A 39 -15.43 8.55 -2.61
C ARG A 39 -14.83 7.20 -2.28
N HIS A 40 -15.31 6.16 -2.95
CA HIS A 40 -14.82 4.81 -2.79
C HIS A 40 -13.65 4.55 -3.75
N GLY A 41 -12.51 4.05 -3.27
CA GLY A 41 -11.31 3.82 -4.08
C GLY A 41 -11.53 2.92 -5.30
N ALA A 42 -12.54 2.03 -5.24
CA ALA A 42 -12.90 1.14 -6.32
C ALA A 42 -13.48 1.87 -7.55
N GLU A 43 -13.99 3.09 -7.39
CA GLU A 43 -14.38 3.96 -8.51
C GLU A 43 -13.18 4.33 -9.41
N PHE A 44 -11.95 4.22 -8.89
CA PHE A 44 -10.71 4.57 -9.58
C PHE A 44 -9.93 3.35 -10.09
N ALA A 45 -10.53 2.15 -10.02
CA ALA A 45 -9.87 0.90 -10.42
C ALA A 45 -9.38 0.92 -11.87
N GLU A 46 -10.21 1.43 -12.78
CA GLU A 46 -9.87 1.54 -14.19
C GLU A 46 -8.76 2.57 -14.45
N GLU A 47 -8.81 3.73 -13.78
CA GLU A 47 -7.74 4.73 -13.84
C GLU A 47 -6.41 4.14 -13.32
N ALA A 48 -6.45 3.39 -12.23
CA ALA A 48 -5.28 2.73 -11.67
C ALA A 48 -4.65 1.75 -12.69
N TYR A 49 -5.48 0.94 -13.33
CA TYR A 49 -5.03 0.00 -14.35
C TYR A 49 -4.42 0.72 -15.56
N GLN A 50 -5.07 1.78 -16.06
CA GLN A 50 -4.57 2.59 -17.17
C GLN A 50 -3.23 3.27 -16.85
N LYS A 51 -3.00 3.65 -15.58
CA LYS A 51 -1.73 4.18 -15.09
C LYS A 51 -0.64 3.12 -14.91
N GLY A 52 -0.93 1.85 -15.20
CA GLY A 52 0.03 0.76 -15.17
C GLY A 52 0.09 0.02 -13.85
N ALA A 53 -0.97 0.03 -13.03
CA ALA A 53 -1.03 -0.86 -11.87
C ALA A 53 -0.85 -2.33 -12.30
N SER A 54 0.04 -3.05 -11.62
CA SER A 54 0.28 -4.48 -11.92
C SER A 54 -0.89 -5.36 -11.49
N TYR A 55 -1.57 -4.96 -10.42
CA TYR A 55 -2.81 -5.54 -9.89
C TYR A 55 -3.69 -4.46 -9.27
N VAL A 56 -5.00 -4.70 -9.29
CA VAL A 56 -6.00 -3.88 -8.61
C VAL A 56 -6.72 -4.72 -7.57
N VAL A 57 -6.66 -4.30 -6.31
CA VAL A 57 -7.36 -4.94 -5.20
C VAL A 57 -8.69 -4.22 -4.96
N LEU A 58 -9.80 -4.92 -5.15
CA LEU A 58 -11.17 -4.42 -4.95
C LEU A 58 -11.81 -5.04 -3.70
N PRO A 59 -12.76 -4.34 -3.05
CA PRO A 59 -13.55 -4.98 -2.02
C PRO A 59 -14.44 -6.08 -2.63
N GLU A 60 -14.68 -7.14 -1.87
CA GLU A 60 -15.66 -8.16 -2.26
C GLU A 60 -17.04 -7.54 -2.50
N GLY A 61 -17.76 -8.06 -3.51
CA GLY A 61 -19.06 -7.54 -3.92
C GLY A 61 -19.01 -6.34 -4.87
N TRP A 62 -17.83 -5.73 -5.09
CA TRP A 62 -17.68 -4.73 -6.15
C TRP A 62 -17.64 -5.40 -7.53
N PRO A 63 -18.31 -4.84 -8.56
CA PRO A 63 -18.21 -5.39 -9.90
C PRO A 63 -16.77 -5.28 -10.44
N ALA A 64 -16.31 -6.34 -11.11
CA ALA A 64 -15.07 -6.29 -11.88
C ALA A 64 -15.23 -5.31 -13.05
N PRO A 65 -14.36 -4.29 -13.21
CA PRO A 65 -14.38 -3.44 -14.39
C PRO A 65 -14.07 -4.26 -15.64
N ALA A 66 -14.88 -4.13 -16.69
CA ALA A 66 -14.74 -4.94 -17.91
C ALA A 66 -13.42 -4.70 -18.66
N THR A 67 -12.75 -3.58 -18.40
CA THR A 67 -11.50 -3.17 -19.04
C THR A 67 -10.25 -3.70 -18.33
N ILE A 68 -10.40 -4.30 -17.16
CA ILE A 68 -9.29 -4.90 -16.41
C ILE A 68 -9.41 -6.42 -16.53
N PRO A 69 -8.36 -7.13 -17.00
CA PRO A 69 -8.33 -8.58 -16.99
C PRO A 69 -8.60 -9.16 -15.59
N LEU A 70 -9.44 -10.19 -15.49
CA LEU A 70 -9.83 -10.77 -14.20
C LEU A 70 -8.64 -11.32 -13.40
N ASP A 71 -7.59 -11.79 -14.08
CA ASP A 71 -6.34 -12.26 -13.47
C ASP A 71 -5.49 -11.12 -12.87
N ARG A 72 -5.82 -9.86 -13.18
CA ARG A 72 -5.23 -8.64 -12.63
C ARG A 72 -6.04 -8.04 -11.48
N ILE A 73 -7.20 -8.63 -11.16
CA ILE A 73 -8.06 -8.20 -10.06
C ILE A 73 -7.93 -9.19 -8.90
N ALA A 74 -7.73 -8.66 -7.69
CA ALA A 74 -7.88 -9.43 -6.46
C ALA A 74 -9.05 -8.86 -5.65
N PHE A 75 -9.97 -9.72 -5.22
CA PHE A 75 -11.05 -9.33 -4.32
C PHE A 75 -10.66 -9.62 -2.88
N HIS A 76 -10.98 -8.71 -1.96
CA HIS A 76 -10.77 -8.91 -0.53
C HIS A 76 -11.89 -8.24 0.28
N PRO A 77 -12.38 -8.82 1.39
CA PRO A 77 -13.46 -8.20 2.18
C PRO A 77 -13.09 -6.80 2.71
N ASN A 78 -11.80 -6.59 3.01
CA ASN A 78 -11.27 -5.31 3.49
C ASN A 78 -9.89 -5.05 2.89
N PRO A 79 -9.78 -4.32 1.77
CA PRO A 79 -8.50 -4.02 1.12
C PRO A 79 -7.50 -3.28 2.02
N LEU A 80 -7.97 -2.37 2.89
CA LEU A 80 -7.12 -1.62 3.81
C LEU A 80 -6.50 -2.51 4.88
N GLN A 81 -7.28 -3.42 5.46
CA GLN A 81 -6.78 -4.39 6.42
C GLN A 81 -5.69 -5.26 5.78
N TRP A 82 -5.94 -5.76 4.57
CA TRP A 82 -4.98 -6.61 3.88
C TRP A 82 -3.68 -5.86 3.56
N LEU A 83 -3.77 -4.59 3.13
CA LEU A 83 -2.59 -3.73 2.95
C LEU A 83 -1.79 -3.59 4.26
N GLY A 84 -2.48 -3.41 5.40
CA GLY A 84 -1.85 -3.34 6.72
C GLY A 84 -1.14 -4.65 7.11
N GLU A 85 -1.75 -5.80 6.85
CA GLU A 85 -1.16 -7.13 7.09
C GLU A 85 0.10 -7.33 6.24
N LEU A 86 0.05 -6.95 4.96
CA LEU A 86 1.19 -7.01 4.05
C LEU A 86 2.31 -6.07 4.48
N ALA A 87 1.98 -4.84 4.90
CA ALA A 87 2.95 -3.90 5.43
C ALA A 87 3.61 -4.42 6.72
N ALA A 88 2.85 -5.07 7.61
CA ALA A 88 3.37 -5.71 8.82
C ALA A 88 4.29 -6.89 8.48
N ALA A 89 3.91 -7.74 7.52
CA ALA A 89 4.74 -8.84 7.05
C ALA A 89 6.04 -8.34 6.43
N HIS A 90 5.99 -7.30 5.59
CA HIS A 90 7.16 -6.63 5.04
C HIS A 90 8.04 -6.05 6.15
N ARG A 91 7.45 -5.34 7.13
CA ARG A 91 8.18 -4.77 8.28
C ARG A 91 8.96 -5.83 9.08
N ARG A 92 8.41 -7.03 9.25
CA ARG A 92 9.07 -8.15 9.95
C ARG A 92 10.30 -8.70 9.24
N GLN A 93 10.49 -8.39 7.95
CA GLN A 93 11.70 -8.77 7.21
C GLN A 93 12.93 -7.92 7.57
N PHE A 94 12.75 -6.80 8.27
CA PHE A 94 13.83 -5.91 8.68
C PHE A 94 14.09 -6.00 10.18
N ASP A 95 15.34 -6.13 10.58
CA ASP A 95 15.76 -6.15 11.99
C ASP A 95 16.22 -4.76 12.51
N ARG A 96 15.79 -3.69 11.83
CA ARG A 96 16.17 -2.32 12.23
C ARG A 96 15.32 -1.82 13.39
N PRO A 97 15.90 -1.09 14.37
CA PRO A 97 15.14 -0.42 15.41
C PRO A 97 14.09 0.52 14.82
N VAL A 98 12.89 0.54 15.40
CA VAL A 98 11.82 1.48 15.03
C VAL A 98 11.38 2.25 16.26
N ILE A 99 11.33 3.56 16.11
CA ILE A 99 10.94 4.49 17.16
C ILE A 99 9.60 5.10 16.76
N ALA A 100 8.56 4.82 17.54
CA ALA A 100 7.25 5.43 17.38
C ALA A 100 7.14 6.67 18.27
N ILE A 101 6.69 7.79 17.70
CA ILE A 101 6.54 9.07 18.41
C ILE A 101 5.05 9.40 18.51
N GLY A 102 4.49 9.23 19.72
CA GLY A 102 3.10 9.56 20.04
C GLY A 102 2.97 10.88 20.80
N GLY A 103 1.73 11.34 20.99
CA GLY A 103 1.39 12.53 21.80
C GLY A 103 0.51 13.53 21.07
N SER A 104 -0.19 14.41 21.78
CA SER A 104 -1.06 15.43 21.15
C SER A 104 -0.24 16.49 20.43
N ASN A 105 0.86 16.94 21.04
CA ASN A 105 1.75 17.99 20.52
C ASN A 105 3.19 17.48 20.35
N GLY A 106 4.00 18.19 19.57
CA GLY A 106 5.45 17.95 19.48
C GLY A 106 5.90 16.76 18.62
N LYS A 107 5.00 15.87 18.16
CA LYS A 107 5.35 14.69 17.34
C LYS A 107 6.26 14.99 16.15
N THR A 108 5.90 15.99 15.35
CA THR A 108 6.68 16.38 14.16
C THR A 108 8.04 16.95 14.55
N THR A 109 8.09 17.85 15.54
CA THR A 109 9.34 18.44 16.04
C THR A 109 10.28 17.38 16.58
N THR A 110 9.77 16.48 17.44
CA THR A 110 10.54 15.38 18.02
C THR A 110 11.02 14.41 16.95
N LYS A 111 10.16 14.04 15.97
CA LYS A 111 10.57 13.20 14.83
C LYS A 111 11.73 13.81 14.07
N THR A 112 11.64 15.09 13.74
CA THR A 112 12.66 15.80 12.96
C THR A 112 13.97 15.92 13.73
N LEU A 113 13.93 16.35 15.00
CA LEU A 113 15.13 16.48 15.83
C LEU A 113 15.83 15.13 16.03
N LEU A 114 15.06 14.08 16.34
CA LEU A 114 15.60 12.74 16.51
C LEU A 114 16.22 12.22 15.21
N GLY A 115 15.57 12.45 14.06
CA GLY A 115 16.11 12.12 12.74
C GLY A 115 17.44 12.81 12.46
N HIS A 116 17.54 14.12 12.74
CA HIS A 116 18.81 14.86 12.59
C HIS A 116 19.92 14.33 13.50
N LEU A 117 19.62 14.00 14.76
CA LEU A 117 20.63 13.48 15.68
C LEU A 117 21.10 12.08 15.29
N LEU A 118 20.18 11.20 14.87
CA LEU A 118 20.50 9.83 14.50
C LEU A 118 21.20 9.72 13.15
N SER A 119 20.94 10.64 12.22
CA SER A 119 21.57 10.64 10.89
C SER A 119 23.10 10.80 10.95
N HIS A 120 23.64 11.35 12.04
CA HIS A 120 25.08 11.39 12.30
C HIS A 120 25.69 10.00 12.61
N LYS A 121 24.87 9.01 12.98
CA LYS A 121 25.34 7.65 13.33
C LYS A 121 24.97 6.60 12.30
N ALA A 122 23.80 6.70 11.67
CA ALA A 122 23.32 5.73 10.69
C ALA A 122 22.27 6.36 9.76
N PRO A 123 22.03 5.79 8.56
CA PRO A 123 20.93 6.21 7.70
C PRO A 123 19.58 6.12 8.41
N THR A 124 18.81 7.20 8.38
CA THR A 124 17.44 7.30 8.91
C THR A 124 16.44 7.48 7.75
N LEU A 125 15.22 6.96 7.91
CA LEU A 125 14.10 7.14 6.97
C LEU A 125 13.31 8.42 7.23
#